data_AF-C7MXQ4-F1
#
_entry.id   AF-C7MXQ4-F1
#
_cell.length_a   1.000
_cell.length_b   1.000
_cell.length_c   1.000
_cell.angle_alpha   90.00
_cell.angle_beta   90.00
_cell.angle_gamma   90.00
#
_symmetry.space_group_name_H-M   'P 1'
#
loop_
_entity.id
_entity.type
_entity.pdbx_description
1 polymer ?
#
loop_
_entity_poly.entity_id
_entity_poly.type
_entity_poly.pdbx_seq_one_letter_code
_entity_poly.pdbx_strand_id
1 'polypeptide(L)'
;MCAIHRRLSSLVIGLLGIVTLVLGVGACLPIRAAGDGTTGMSVDPMIMPSLRGLVLSDGEDALRALGIENVSAVPVDGHMFVFNDNNWIVVRQTPDPGAVVAPDEEVTLDVEKTEAAESRFCFDGDC
;
A
#
# COMPACT_ATOMS: atom_id res chain seq x y z
N MET A 1 -15.40 11.30 -30.13
CA MET A 1 -16.63 12.10 -30.23
C MET A 1 -17.67 11.48 -29.30
N CYS A 2 -18.25 12.32 -28.41
CA CYS A 2 -19.51 12.18 -27.66
C CYS A 2 -19.75 10.84 -26.91
N ALA A 3 -19.57 10.74 -25.59
CA ALA A 3 -20.42 11.30 -24.52
C ALA A 3 -21.93 11.13 -24.78
N ILE A 4 -22.64 10.52 -23.83
CA ILE A 4 -24.09 10.56 -23.49
C ILE A 4 -24.32 9.30 -22.61
N HIS A 5 -24.86 9.30 -21.38
CA HIS A 5 -25.98 10.07 -20.83
C HIS A 5 -25.89 10.16 -19.28
N ARG A 6 -26.14 11.38 -18.75
CA ARG A 6 -26.48 11.69 -17.35
C ARG A 6 -27.69 10.89 -16.83
N ARG A 7 -27.67 10.50 -15.55
CA ARG A 7 -28.71 10.79 -14.52
C ARG A 7 -28.04 10.76 -13.12
N LEU A 8 -27.90 11.90 -12.42
CA LEU A 8 -28.88 12.62 -11.59
C LEU A 8 -29.43 11.81 -10.40
N SER A 9 -29.08 12.30 -9.21
CA SER A 9 -30.00 12.66 -8.12
C SER A 9 -29.91 11.89 -6.80
N SER A 10 -29.44 12.66 -5.81
CA SER A 10 -30.09 12.87 -4.51
C SER A 10 -29.89 11.82 -3.42
N LEU A 11 -28.80 12.02 -2.69
CA LEU A 11 -28.79 12.33 -1.25
C LEU A 11 -30.20 12.56 -0.68
N VAL A 12 -30.73 11.58 0.06
CA VAL A 12 -31.82 11.77 1.03
C VAL A 12 -31.36 11.13 2.33
N ILE A 13 -30.78 11.97 3.18
CA ILE A 13 -30.64 11.70 4.60
C ILE A 13 -32.03 11.89 5.21
N GLY A 14 -32.48 10.89 5.95
CA GLY A 14 -33.61 11.06 6.85
C GLY A 14 -34.27 9.76 7.22
N LEU A 15 -34.03 9.30 8.46
CA LEU A 15 -35.12 8.80 9.29
C LEU A 15 -34.69 8.73 10.75
N LEU A 16 -35.14 9.76 11.46
CA LEU A 16 -35.26 9.86 12.91
C LEU A 16 -36.61 9.24 13.29
N GLY A 17 -36.62 8.35 14.29
CA GLY A 17 -37.83 7.76 14.88
C GLY A 17 -38.44 6.66 14.00
N ILE A 18 -38.82 5.50 14.53
CA ILE A 18 -39.96 5.34 15.44
C ILE A 18 -39.74 4.06 16.25
N VAL A 19 -39.87 4.19 17.56
CA VAL A 19 -40.11 3.08 18.50
C VAL A 19 -41.51 2.54 18.23
N THR A 20 -41.62 1.27 17.83
CA THR A 20 -42.87 0.50 17.95
C THR A 20 -42.58 -0.88 18.52
N LEU A 21 -43.01 -1.01 19.78
CA LEU A 21 -43.17 -2.21 20.57
C LEU A 21 -44.23 -3.14 19.94
N VAL A 22 -44.10 -4.44 20.24
CA VAL A 22 -45.14 -5.49 20.38
C VAL A 22 -45.00 -6.70 19.43
N LEU A 23 -44.41 -7.74 20.02
CA LEU A 23 -44.85 -9.14 20.11
C LEU A 23 -45.67 -9.72 18.93
N GLY A 24 -45.07 -10.69 18.23
CA GLY A 24 -45.76 -11.57 17.29
C GLY A 24 -45.02 -12.90 17.13
N VAL A 25 -45.75 -13.99 17.39
CA VAL A 25 -45.31 -15.39 17.47
C VAL A 25 -45.00 -15.96 16.08
N GLY A 26 -43.98 -16.83 15.99
CA GLY A 26 -44.00 -17.99 15.08
C GLY A 26 -43.29 -17.83 13.74
N ALA A 27 -42.07 -18.37 13.66
CA ALA A 27 -41.63 -19.37 12.67
C ALA A 27 -40.11 -19.53 12.76
N CYS A 28 -39.64 -20.72 13.14
CA CYS A 28 -38.24 -21.10 12.99
C CYS A 28 -37.92 -21.28 11.50
N LEU A 29 -37.49 -20.21 10.83
CA LEU A 29 -36.77 -20.32 9.57
C LEU A 29 -35.28 -20.15 9.88
N PRO A 30 -34.42 -21.16 9.63
CA PRO A 30 -33.00 -20.92 9.66
C PRO A 30 -32.69 -19.98 8.50
N ILE A 31 -32.39 -18.72 8.82
CA ILE A 31 -31.70 -17.82 7.90
C ILE A 31 -30.40 -18.54 7.54
N ARG A 32 -30.35 -19.12 6.35
CA ARG A 32 -29.08 -19.44 5.70
C ARG A 32 -28.44 -18.09 5.43
N ALA A 33 -27.54 -17.69 6.31
CA ALA A 33 -26.55 -16.69 5.97
C ALA A 33 -25.87 -17.21 4.69
N ALA A 34 -26.10 -16.52 3.58
CA ALA A 34 -25.26 -16.67 2.42
C ALA A 34 -23.84 -16.41 2.92
N GLY A 35 -23.02 -17.46 2.98
CA GLY A 35 -21.60 -17.31 3.19
C GLY A 35 -21.12 -16.41 2.07
N ASP A 36 -20.80 -15.18 2.45
CA ASP A 36 -20.04 -14.25 1.62
C ASP A 36 -18.80 -15.01 1.17
N GLY A 37 -18.79 -15.37 -0.11
CA GLY A 37 -17.68 -16.01 -0.78
C GLY A 37 -16.57 -15.02 -1.00
N THR A 38 -16.04 -14.45 0.08
CA THR A 38 -14.68 -13.93 0.07
C THR A 38 -13.78 -15.15 0.12
N THR A 39 -13.55 -15.75 -1.04
CA THR A 39 -12.28 -16.43 -1.33
C THR A 39 -11.20 -15.37 -1.15
N GLY A 40 -10.77 -15.17 0.10
CA GLY A 40 -9.45 -14.62 0.35
C GLY A 40 -8.51 -15.59 -0.34
N MET A 41 -7.95 -15.19 -1.48
CA MET A 41 -6.73 -15.81 -1.96
C MET A 41 -5.78 -15.76 -0.77
N SER A 42 -5.50 -16.91 -0.16
CA SER A 42 -4.44 -17.02 0.81
C SER A 42 -3.17 -16.71 0.05
N VAL A 43 -2.67 -15.48 0.18
CA VAL A 43 -1.39 -15.12 -0.38
C VAL A 43 -0.35 -15.80 0.50
N ASP A 44 0.52 -16.59 -0.13
CA ASP A 44 1.58 -17.27 0.59
C ASP A 44 2.44 -16.22 1.32
N PRO A 45 2.84 -16.48 2.58
CA PRO A 45 3.63 -15.55 3.35
C PRO A 45 4.98 -15.29 2.65
N MET A 46 5.23 -14.02 2.33
CA MET A 46 6.46 -13.58 1.68
C MET A 46 7.55 -13.33 2.73
N ILE A 47 8.77 -13.79 2.46
CA ILE A 47 9.92 -13.51 3.34
C ILE A 47 10.68 -12.29 2.82
N MET A 48 10.90 -11.32 3.71
CA MET A 48 11.61 -10.07 3.41
C MET A 48 13.07 -10.36 3.01
N PRO A 49 13.51 -9.99 1.79
CA PRO A 49 14.91 -10.12 1.40
C PRO A 49 15.80 -9.10 2.12
N SER A 50 17.11 -9.33 2.14
CA SER A 50 18.08 -8.31 2.53
C SER A 50 18.34 -7.37 1.35
N LEU A 51 18.05 -6.08 1.52
CA LEU A 51 18.17 -5.04 0.50
C LEU A 51 19.25 -4.00 0.83
N ARG A 52 19.79 -4.02 2.06
CA ARG A 52 20.89 -3.12 2.45
C ARG A 52 22.05 -3.22 1.46
N GLY A 53 22.50 -2.06 0.98
CA GLY A 53 23.61 -1.93 0.03
C GLY A 53 23.20 -2.10 -1.44
N LEU A 54 21.91 -2.26 -1.74
CA LEU A 54 21.40 -2.14 -3.11
C LEU A 54 21.07 -0.68 -3.44
N VAL A 55 21.15 -0.36 -4.73
CA VAL A 55 20.56 0.86 -5.27
C VAL A 55 19.05 0.79 -5.05
N LEU A 56 18.40 1.92 -4.73
CA LEU A 56 16.97 1.93 -4.40
C LEU A 56 16.12 1.34 -5.54
N SER A 57 16.41 1.68 -6.79
CA SER A 57 15.70 1.11 -7.95
C SER A 57 15.81 -0.42 -8.02
N ASP A 58 17.00 -0.98 -7.82
CA ASP A 58 17.22 -2.43 -7.77
C ASP A 58 16.48 -3.08 -6.58
N GLY A 59 16.43 -2.39 -5.43
CA GLY A 59 15.72 -2.84 -4.24
C GLY A 59 14.20 -2.88 -4.45
N GLU A 60 13.63 -1.85 -5.08
CA GLU A 60 12.22 -1.79 -5.43
C GLU A 60 11.85 -2.84 -6.48
N ASP A 61 12.71 -3.06 -7.48
CA ASP A 61 12.52 -4.11 -8.48
C ASP A 61 12.53 -5.50 -7.83
N ALA A 62 13.42 -5.73 -6.86
CA ALA A 62 13.47 -6.97 -6.10
C ALA A 62 12.19 -7.19 -5.28
N LEU A 63 11.64 -6.15 -4.64
CA LEU A 63 10.38 -6.23 -3.91
C LEU A 63 9.17 -6.46 -4.83
N ARG A 64 9.14 -5.77 -5.97
CA ARG A 64 8.06 -5.92 -6.97
C ARG A 64 8.03 -7.32 -7.58
N ALA A 65 9.20 -7.92 -7.80
CA ALA A 65 9.29 -9.32 -8.26
C ALA A 65 8.70 -10.33 -7.25
N LEU A 66 8.54 -9.92 -6.00
CA LEU A 66 7.92 -10.68 -4.92
C LEU A 66 6.44 -10.34 -4.69
N GLY A 67 5.88 -9.41 -5.49
CA GLY A 67 4.51 -8.94 -5.35
C GLY A 67 4.30 -7.88 -4.25
N ILE A 68 5.38 -7.31 -3.72
CA ILE A 68 5.33 -6.21 -2.75
C ILE A 68 5.36 -4.90 -3.53
N GLU A 69 4.23 -4.19 -3.55
CA GLU A 69 4.09 -2.91 -4.28
C GLU A 69 4.03 -1.69 -3.36
N ASN A 70 3.68 -1.88 -2.08
CA ASN A 70 3.56 -0.80 -1.11
C ASN A 70 4.94 -0.48 -0.50
N VAL A 71 5.77 0.26 -1.24
CA VAL A 71 7.14 0.62 -0.83
C VAL A 71 7.25 2.13 -0.62
N SER A 72 7.87 2.53 0.49
CA SER A 72 8.12 3.92 0.87
C SER A 72 9.63 4.13 1.06
N ALA A 73 10.22 5.10 0.37
CA ALA A 73 11.63 5.45 0.50
C ALA A 73 11.81 6.71 1.35
N VAL A 74 12.67 6.65 2.37
CA VAL A 74 12.89 7.73 3.34
C VAL A 74 14.37 8.12 3.37
N PRO A 75 14.74 9.32 2.91
CA PRO A 75 16.10 9.82 3.08
C PRO A 75 16.46 10.00 4.55
N VAL A 76 17.61 9.47 4.97
CA VAL A 76 18.11 9.59 6.37
C VAL A 76 19.36 10.47 6.49
N ASP A 77 19.80 11.08 5.39
CA ASP A 77 20.99 11.91 5.25
C ASP A 77 20.68 13.44 5.23
N GLY A 78 19.44 13.82 5.54
CA GLY A 78 19.00 15.22 5.62
C GLY A 78 18.36 15.78 4.35
N HIS A 79 18.24 14.98 3.29
CA HIS A 79 17.44 15.34 2.13
C HIS A 79 15.93 15.30 2.41
N MET A 80 15.17 16.12 1.69
CA MET A 80 13.72 16.24 1.89
C MET A 80 12.91 15.14 1.20
N PHE A 81 13.37 14.64 0.06
CA PHE A 81 12.67 13.63 -0.75
C PHE A 81 13.64 12.89 -1.67
N VAL A 82 13.26 11.68 -2.06
CA VAL A 82 13.87 10.88 -3.14
C VAL A 82 13.23 11.28 -4.47
N PHE A 83 14.02 11.46 -5.54
CA PHE A 83 13.49 11.83 -6.87
C PHE A 83 13.94 10.88 -8.02
N ASN A 84 15.15 10.34 -7.96
CA ASN A 84 15.74 9.42 -8.92
C ASN A 84 16.41 8.31 -8.13
N ASP A 85 15.74 7.19 -8.06
CA ASP A 85 16.06 6.06 -7.18
C ASP A 85 17.45 5.46 -7.49
N ASN A 86 17.99 5.71 -8.68
CA ASN A 86 19.34 5.28 -9.04
C ASN A 86 20.45 6.06 -8.31
N ASN A 87 20.13 7.19 -7.70
CA ASN A 87 21.06 8.01 -6.93
C ASN A 87 21.19 7.56 -5.47
N TRP A 88 20.36 6.63 -5.02
CA TRP A 88 20.17 6.31 -3.60
C TRP A 88 20.59 4.89 -3.29
N ILE A 89 21.15 4.69 -2.11
CA ILE A 89 21.51 3.37 -1.59
C ILE A 89 20.69 3.04 -0.35
N VAL A 90 20.18 1.82 -0.27
CA VAL A 90 19.43 1.34 0.90
C VAL A 90 20.39 1.10 2.06
N VAL A 91 20.18 1.80 3.17
CA VAL A 91 21.00 1.66 4.39
C VAL A 91 20.27 0.96 5.53
N ARG A 92 18.93 0.98 5.53
CA ARG A 92 18.09 0.22 6.45
C ARG A 92 16.75 -0.09 5.77
N GLN A 93 16.10 -1.14 6.25
CA GLN A 93 14.80 -1.58 5.74
C GLN A 93 13.89 -1.91 6.92
N THR A 94 12.58 -1.84 6.69
CA THR A 94 11.55 -2.33 7.61
C THR A 94 10.41 -2.89 6.76
N PRO A 95 9.97 -4.14 6.96
CA PRO A 95 10.44 -5.12 7.96
C PRO A 95 11.91 -5.54 7.80
N ASP A 96 12.47 -6.09 8.88
CA ASP A 96 13.85 -6.60 8.88
C ASP A 96 14.01 -7.81 7.93
N PRO A 97 15.23 -8.06 7.40
CA PRO A 97 15.48 -9.24 6.59
C PRO A 97 15.06 -10.54 7.30
N GLY A 98 14.35 -11.42 6.59
CA GLY A 98 13.82 -12.67 7.14
C GLY A 98 12.46 -12.55 7.84
N ALA A 99 11.93 -11.34 8.03
CA ALA A 99 10.56 -11.15 8.50
C ALA A 99 9.54 -11.64 7.47
N VAL A 100 8.35 -12.02 7.93
CA VAL A 100 7.20 -12.28 7.06
C VAL A 100 6.55 -10.94 6.71
N VAL A 101 6.29 -10.71 5.43
CA VAL A 101 5.66 -9.49 4.92
C VAL A 101 4.32 -9.87 4.30
N ALA A 102 3.25 -9.17 4.70
CA ALA A 102 1.97 -9.30 4.02
C ALA A 102 1.97 -8.49 2.70
N PRO A 103 1.22 -8.89 1.67
CA PRO A 103 1.25 -8.20 0.37
C PRO A 103 0.85 -6.73 0.41
N ASP A 104 0.01 -6.35 1.37
CA ASP A 104 -0.51 -4.99 1.59
C ASP A 104 0.27 -4.23 2.68
N GLU A 105 1.18 -4.88 3.38
CA GLU A 105 2.05 -4.25 4.38
C GLU A 105 3.00 -3.26 3.69
N GLU A 106 3.14 -2.08 4.28
CA GLU A 106 4.11 -1.09 3.80
C GLU A 106 5.53 -1.55 4.14
N VAL A 107 6.40 -1.54 3.13
CA VAL A 107 7.84 -1.71 3.30
C VAL A 107 8.49 -0.33 3.25
N THR A 108 9.21 0.04 4.31
CA THR A 108 10.01 1.26 4.36
C THR A 108 11.47 0.96 4.06
N LEU A 109 12.06 1.70 3.13
CA LEU A 109 13.48 1.69 2.81
C LEU A 109 14.10 3.02 3.21
N ASP A 110 14.98 2.99 4.21
CA ASP A 110 15.80 4.14 4.55
C ASP A 110 16.98 4.20 3.58
N VAL A 111 17.21 5.39 3.03
CA VAL A 111 18.21 5.58 1.98
C VAL A 111 19.13 6.75 2.26
N GLU A 112 20.34 6.64 1.72
CA GLU A 112 21.31 7.73 1.65
C GLU A 112 21.63 8.00 0.18
N LYS A 113 21.84 9.26 -0.16
CA LYS A 113 22.25 9.66 -1.51
C LYS A 113 23.71 9.29 -1.71
N THR A 114 24.01 8.72 -2.88
CA THR A 114 25.35 8.24 -3.18
C THR A 114 26.31 9.40 -3.45
N GLU A 115 27.57 9.25 -3.06
CA GLU A 115 28.63 10.24 -3.29
C GLU A 115 28.79 10.61 -4.79
N ALA A 116 28.56 9.64 -5.68
CA ALA A 116 28.61 9.86 -7.12
C ALA A 116 27.48 10.81 -7.58
N ALA A 117 26.32 10.71 -6.95
CA ALA A 117 25.17 11.56 -7.19
C ALA A 117 25.38 12.97 -6.57
N GLU A 118 25.89 13.06 -5.34
CA GLU A 118 26.25 14.33 -4.69
C GLU A 118 27.33 15.12 -5.46
N SER A 119 28.32 14.43 -6.03
CA SER A 119 29.45 15.07 -6.70
C SER A 119 29.16 15.52 -8.14
N ARG A 120 28.06 15.08 -8.77
CA ARG A 120 27.68 15.58 -10.09
C ARG A 120 26.99 16.93 -9.95
N PHE A 121 27.67 17.98 -10.43
CA PHE A 121 27.15 19.34 -10.43
C PHE A 121 25.83 19.42 -11.19
N CYS A 122 24.74 19.66 -10.47
CA CYS A 122 23.44 19.91 -11.06
C CYS A 122 22.73 21.05 -10.35
N PHE A 123 22.35 22.03 -11.16
CA PHE A 123 21.77 23.30 -10.73
C PHE A 123 20.34 23.13 -10.21
N ASP A 124 19.61 22.07 -10.59
CA ASP A 124 18.18 21.91 -10.27
C ASP A 124 17.58 20.53 -10.63
N GLY A 125 18.20 19.44 -10.20
CA GLY A 125 17.36 18.36 -9.68
C GLY A 125 17.08 17.18 -10.60
N ASP A 126 18.07 16.32 -10.76
CA ASP A 126 18.22 15.30 -9.72
C ASP A 126 19.46 14.50 -10.03
N CYS A 127 20.44 14.95 -9.29
CA CYS A 127 21.78 14.53 -9.17
C CYS A 127 22.04 14.48 -7.69
#